data_AF-A0A7J9X2K9-F1
#
_entry.id   AF-A0A7J9X2K9-F1
#
_cell.length_a   1.000
_cell.length_b   1.000
_cell.length_c   1.000
_cell.angle_alpha   90.00
_cell.angle_beta   90.00
_cell.angle_gamma   90.00
#
_symmetry.space_group_name_H-M   'P 1'
#
loop_
_entity.id
_entity.type
_entity.pdbx_description
1 polymer ?
#
loop_
_entity_poly.entity_id
_entity_poly.type
_entity_poly.pdbx_seq_one_letter_code
_entity_poly.pdbx_strand_id
1 'polypeptide(L)'
;MPKKVPQPDGSIPKKPSLAQNIGALILGIVAVKLSTYIVTTVWRLVTREDPPQIDQAVPVGKKAAWLALIGAATGASRQAARDIVKPPTAGPA
;
A
#
# COMPACT_ATOMS: atom_id res chain seq x y z
N MET A 1 -9.15 -38.27 15.03
CA MET A 1 -9.86 -37.05 14.60
C MET A 1 -9.39 -36.70 13.18
N PRO A 2 -10.23 -36.79 12.15
CA PRO A 2 -9.80 -36.46 10.79
C PRO A 2 -9.61 -34.94 10.65
N LYS A 3 -8.48 -34.52 10.08
CA LYS A 3 -8.14 -33.11 9.84
C LYS A 3 -9.16 -32.53 8.84
N LYS A 4 -9.84 -31.44 9.22
CA LYS A 4 -10.66 -30.63 8.31
C LYS A 4 -9.74 -30.07 7.21
N VAL A 5 -9.82 -30.65 6.03
CA VAL A 5 -9.21 -30.08 4.83
C VAL A 5 -10.15 -28.95 4.37
N PRO A 6 -9.65 -27.74 4.06
CA PRO A 6 -10.51 -26.67 3.55
C PRO A 6 -11.15 -27.12 2.25
N GLN A 7 -12.46 -27.39 2.27
CA GLN A 7 -13.24 -27.67 1.08
C GLN A 7 -13.53 -26.31 0.44
N PRO A 8 -13.16 -26.07 -0.84
CA PRO A 8 -13.54 -24.84 -1.50
C PRO A 8 -15.08 -24.81 -1.57
N ASP A 9 -15.69 -23.94 -0.77
CA ASP A 9 -17.12 -23.71 -0.87
C ASP A 9 -17.37 -23.14 -2.28
N GLY A 10 -18.35 -23.67 -2.99
CA GLY A 10 -18.66 -23.23 -4.36
C GLY A 10 -19.25 -21.83 -4.42
N SER A 11 -18.96 -20.94 -3.46
CA SER A 11 -19.51 -19.59 -3.44
C SER A 11 -18.86 -18.75 -4.54
N ILE A 12 -19.72 -18.16 -5.36
CA ILE A 12 -19.30 -17.29 -6.46
C ILE A 12 -18.76 -16.00 -5.84
N PRO A 13 -17.53 -15.55 -6.18
CA PRO A 13 -16.99 -14.28 -5.72
C PRO A 13 -17.97 -13.15 -6.06
N LYS A 14 -18.52 -12.49 -5.03
CA LYS A 14 -19.41 -11.34 -5.25
C LYS A 14 -18.59 -10.20 -5.84
N LYS A 15 -19.02 -9.70 -7.00
CA LYS A 15 -18.37 -8.56 -7.66
C LYS A 15 -18.40 -7.34 -6.71
N PRO A 16 -17.29 -6.58 -6.61
CA PRO A 16 -17.26 -5.37 -5.79
C PRO A 16 -18.34 -4.38 -6.25
N SER A 17 -19.07 -3.80 -5.31
CA SER A 17 -20.04 -2.75 -5.61
C SER A 17 -19.35 -1.46 -6.05
N LEU A 18 -20.06 -0.59 -6.77
CA LEU A 18 -19.53 0.70 -7.20
C LEU A 18 -19.09 1.57 -6.00
N ALA A 19 -19.83 1.49 -4.89
CA ALA A 19 -19.46 2.14 -3.63
C ALA A 19 -18.16 1.55 -3.02
N GLN A 20 -17.95 0.23 -3.08
CA GLN A 20 -16.70 -0.40 -2.63
C GLN A 20 -15.52 0.02 -3.50
N ASN A 21 -15.70 0.17 -4.81
CA ASN A 21 -14.66 0.66 -5.71
C ASN A 21 -14.28 2.12 -5.42
N ILE A 22 -15.26 3.00 -5.16
CA ILE A 22 -15.01 4.39 -4.78
C ILE A 22 -14.31 4.46 -3.42
N GLY A 23 -14.77 3.67 -2.44
CA GLY A 23 -14.12 3.57 -1.13
C GLY A 23 -12.67 3.07 -1.25
N ALA A 24 -12.42 2.07 -2.09
CA ALA A 24 -11.08 1.55 -2.37
C ALA A 24 -10.15 2.61 -2.95
N LEU A 25 -10.67 3.41 -3.88
CA LEU A 25 -9.93 4.49 -4.52
C LEU A 25 -9.52 5.55 -3.50
N ILE A 26 -10.48 6.03 -2.69
CA ILE A 26 -10.23 7.04 -1.67
C ILE A 26 -9.22 6.53 -0.63
N LEU A 27 -9.41 5.30 -0.13
CA LEU A 27 -8.48 4.70 0.82
C LEU A 27 -7.07 4.55 0.22
N GLY A 28 -6.99 4.15 -1.05
CA GLY A 28 -5.73 4.06 -1.78
C GLY A 28 -5.00 5.41 -1.87
N ILE A 29 -5.71 6.50 -2.18
CA ILE A 29 -5.13 7.85 -2.23
C ILE A 29 -4.61 8.28 -0.86
N VAL A 30 -5.40 8.05 0.19
CA VAL A 30 -5.02 8.40 1.57
C VAL A 30 -3.80 7.59 2.02
N ALA A 31 -3.78 6.29 1.76
CA ALA A 31 -2.67 5.42 2.10
C ALA A 31 -1.36 5.86 1.42
N VAL A 32 -1.42 6.22 0.13
CA VAL A 32 -0.25 6.73 -0.58
C VAL A 32 0.24 8.06 0.00
N LYS A 33 -0.66 9.01 0.28
CA LYS A 33 -0.27 10.29 0.89
C LYS A 33 0.36 10.11 2.27
N LEU A 34 -0.22 9.25 3.10
CA LEU A 34 0.30 8.95 4.43
C LEU A 34 1.68 8.27 4.32
N SER A 35 1.83 7.32 3.40
CA SER A 35 3.11 6.67 3.13
C SER A 35 4.18 7.68 2.75
N THR A 36 3.90 8.57 1.81
CA THR A 36 4.84 9.61 1.38
C THR A 36 5.22 10.49 2.57
N TYR A 37 4.26 10.92 3.38
CA TYR A 37 4.53 11.71 4.58
C TYR A 37 5.47 10.99 5.58
N ILE A 38 5.17 9.72 5.89
CA ILE A 38 5.99 8.92 6.81
C ILE A 38 7.40 8.78 6.24
N VAL A 39 7.54 8.45 4.96
CA VAL A 39 8.84 8.26 4.30
C VAL A 39 9.65 9.55 4.28
N THR A 40 9.03 10.70 3.98
CA THR A 40 9.71 12.00 4.05
C THR A 40 10.16 12.34 5.47
N THR A 41 9.33 12.02 6.47
CA THR A 41 9.66 12.25 7.88
C THR A 41 10.82 11.36 8.32
N VAL A 42 10.78 10.06 8.01
CA VAL A 42 11.86 9.11 8.32
C VAL A 42 13.15 9.51 7.62
N TRP A 43 13.08 9.95 6.36
CA TRP A 43 14.24 10.45 5.65
C TRP A 43 14.89 11.63 6.39
N ARG A 44 14.09 12.63 6.76
CA ARG A 44 14.58 13.78 7.53
C ARG A 44 15.18 13.38 8.88
N LEU A 45 14.59 12.39 9.56
CA LEU A 45 15.10 11.89 10.84
C LEU A 45 16.45 11.17 10.68
N VAL A 46 16.60 10.31 9.67
CA VAL A 46 17.78 9.48 9.46
C VAL A 46 18.93 10.26 8.83
N THR A 47 18.63 11.09 7.83
CA THR A 47 19.64 11.82 7.05
C THR A 47 19.91 13.22 7.60
N ARG A 48 18.99 13.78 8.40
CA ARG A 48 18.98 15.19 8.82
C ARG A 48 18.96 16.19 7.66
N GLU A 49 18.54 15.74 6.48
CA GLU A 49 18.44 16.54 5.27
C GLU A 49 17.02 16.50 4.71
N ASP A 50 16.70 17.48 3.88
CA ASP A 50 15.48 17.41 3.10
C ASP A 50 15.55 16.32 2.02
N PRO A 51 14.42 15.65 1.73
CA PRO A 51 14.36 14.68 0.66
C PRO A 51 14.66 15.34 -0.69
N PRO A 52 15.47 14.69 -1.56
CA PRO A 52 15.90 15.29 -2.81
C PRO A 52 14.74 15.53 -3.77
N GLN A 53 14.67 16.73 -4.33
CA GLN A 53 13.68 17.07 -5.35
C GLN A 53 14.11 16.60 -6.76
N ILE A 54 13.15 16.49 -7.67
CA ILE A 54 13.36 15.96 -9.03
C ILE A 54 14.26 16.89 -9.86
N ASP A 55 14.22 18.18 -9.62
CA ASP A 55 15.02 19.23 -10.27
C ASP A 55 16.32 19.54 -9.53
N GLN A 56 16.47 19.06 -8.29
CA GLN A 56 17.67 19.31 -7.49
C GLN A 56 18.88 18.52 -8.03
N ALA A 57 20.00 19.22 -8.15
CA ALA A 57 21.31 18.64 -8.49
C ALA A 57 21.93 17.94 -7.27
N VAL A 58 21.47 16.72 -6.99
CA VAL A 58 22.02 15.82 -5.97
C VAL A 58 22.73 14.62 -6.60
N PRO A 59 23.67 13.97 -5.89
CA PRO A 59 24.30 12.75 -6.38
C PRO A 59 23.26 11.71 -6.84
N VAL A 60 23.50 11.10 -8.01
CA VAL A 60 22.54 10.17 -8.65
C VAL A 60 22.15 9.03 -7.73
N GLY A 61 23.10 8.47 -6.98
CA GLY A 61 22.83 7.40 -6.01
C GLY A 61 21.86 7.81 -4.90
N LYS A 62 21.99 9.03 -4.38
CA LYS A 62 21.07 9.57 -3.34
C LYS A 62 19.66 9.74 -3.89
N LYS A 63 19.53 10.23 -5.12
CA LYS A 63 18.26 10.39 -5.81
C LYS A 63 17.60 9.04 -6.11
N ALA A 64 18.39 8.06 -6.56
CA ALA A 64 17.92 6.70 -6.81
C ALA A 64 17.44 6.03 -5.51
N ALA A 65 18.19 6.16 -4.41
CA ALA A 65 17.78 5.63 -3.12
C ALA A 65 16.46 6.26 -2.63
N TRP A 66 16.30 7.57 -2.79
CA TRP A 66 15.07 8.27 -2.45
C TRP A 66 13.87 7.77 -3.28
N LEU A 67 14.02 7.69 -4.61
CA LEU A 67 12.96 7.20 -5.49
C LEU A 67 12.60 5.74 -5.20
N ALA A 68 13.59 4.90 -4.92
CA ALA A 68 13.37 3.51 -4.54
C ALA A 68 12.58 3.40 -3.22
N LEU A 69 12.93 4.20 -2.22
CA LEU A 69 12.24 4.23 -0.92
C LEU A 69 10.77 4.65 -1.07
N ILE A 70 10.50 5.75 -1.79
CA ILE A 70 9.15 6.22 -2.04
C ILE A 70 8.35 5.21 -2.89
N GLY A 71 8.97 4.65 -3.93
CA GLY A 71 8.35 3.63 -4.77
C GLY A 71 7.95 2.39 -3.97
N ALA A 72 8.86 1.87 -3.16
CA ALA A 72 8.62 0.70 -2.31
C ALA A 72 7.52 0.96 -1.28
N ALA A 73 7.58 2.08 -0.57
CA ALA A 73 6.58 2.42 0.45
C ALA A 73 5.19 2.67 -0.14
N THR A 74 5.12 3.36 -1.28
CA THR A 74 3.87 3.57 -2.03
C THR A 74 3.28 2.25 -2.50
N GLY A 75 4.11 1.36 -3.03
CA GLY A 75 3.71 0.01 -3.46
C GLY A 75 3.15 -0.81 -2.30
N ALA A 76 3.87 -0.86 -1.19
CA ALA A 76 3.43 -1.56 0.02
C ALA A 76 2.11 -0.99 0.57
N SER A 77 1.95 0.34 0.58
CA SER A 77 0.74 1.01 1.08
C SER A 77 -0.48 0.75 0.19
N ARG A 78 -0.30 0.65 -1.13
CA ARG A 78 -1.37 0.22 -2.03
C ARG A 78 -1.79 -1.22 -1.77
N GLN A 79 -0.82 -2.11 -1.54
CA GLN A 79 -1.10 -3.51 -1.19
C GLN A 79 -1.88 -3.60 0.13
N ALA A 80 -1.43 -2.88 1.16
CA ALA A 80 -2.11 -2.83 2.46
C ALA A 80 -3.54 -2.25 2.34
N ALA A 81 -3.72 -1.18 1.56
CA ALA A 81 -5.05 -0.62 1.30
C ALA A 81 -5.95 -1.61 0.56
N ARG A 82 -5.42 -2.38 -0.39
CA ARG A 82 -6.16 -3.45 -1.07
C ARG A 82 -6.57 -4.55 -0.09
N ASP A 83 -5.69 -4.94 0.83
CA ASP A 83 -5.99 -5.96 1.84
C ASP A 83 -7.14 -5.55 2.76
N ILE A 84 -7.23 -4.26 3.10
CA ILE A 84 -8.34 -3.71 3.90
C ILE A 84 -9.66 -3.69 3.12
N VAL A 85 -9.60 -3.44 1.81
CA VAL A 85 -10.80 -3.27 0.95
C VAL A 85 -11.24 -4.58 0.28
N LYS A 86 -10.60 -5.70 0.63
CA LYS A 86 -11.08 -7.02 0.18
C LYS A 86 -12.57 -7.15 0.54
N PRO A 87 -13.44 -7.51 -0.43
CA PRO A 87 -14.85 -7.73 -0.13
C PRO A 87 -14.93 -8.79 0.98
N PRO A 88 -15.90 -8.69 1.90
CA PRO A 88 -16.01 -9.63 3.00
C PRO A 88 -16.08 -11.04 2.42
N THR A 89 -14.99 -11.79 2.59
CA THR A 89 -15.05 -13.25 2.52
C THR A 89 -16.11 -13.65 3.53
N ALA A 90 -17.18 -14.28 3.05
CA ALA A 90 -18.20 -14.83 3.91
C ALA A 90 -17.53 -15.86 4.83
N GLY A 91 -17.35 -15.49 6.09
CA GLY A 91 -17.02 -16.40 7.19
C GLY A 91 -15.55 -16.80 7.35
N PRO A 92 -15.13 -17.13 8.59
CA PRO A 92 -13.85 -17.78 8.85
C PRO A 92 -13.87 -19.24 8.36
N ALA A 93 -12.66 -19.74 8.10
CA ALA A 93 -12.31 -21.06 7.57
C ALA A 93 -12.92 -22.28 8.30
#